data_AF-A0A5A9YZ14-F1
#
_entry.id   AF-A0A5A9YZ14-F1
#
_cell.length_a   1.000
_cell.length_b   1.000
_cell.length_c   1.000
_cell.angle_alpha   90.00
_cell.angle_beta   90.00
_cell.angle_gamma   90.00
#
_symmetry.space_group_name_H-M   'P 1'
#
loop_
_entity.id
_entity.type
_entity.pdbx_description
1 polymer ?
#
loop_
_entity_poly.entity_id
_entity_poly.type
_entity_poly.pdbx_seq_one_letter_code
_entity_poly.pdbx_strand_id
1 'polypeptide(L)'
;MTETDRDTEERLEALFAQARSAPEEPDAALMARVLGDAFAEQAAIAVPGDRMTRVRRGWGLWAALGGWPAMGGLATAAVAGLWIGFSPTLGVGDALGTVVGGRTDDVISLVDVSGGFGFDLYEMALAGEEDAG
;
A
#
# COMPACT_ATOMS: atom_id res chain seq x y z
N MET A 1 -29.52 -4.84 -10.05
CA MET A 1 -29.94 -4.54 -8.67
C MET A 1 -31.36 -5.04 -8.52
N THR A 2 -31.54 -6.10 -7.74
CA THR A 2 -32.84 -6.79 -7.64
C THR A 2 -33.75 -6.03 -6.67
N GLU A 3 -35.06 -6.06 -6.92
CA GLU A 3 -36.06 -5.32 -6.14
C GLU A 3 -36.03 -5.65 -4.63
N THR A 4 -35.55 -6.84 -4.28
CA THR A 4 -35.27 -7.31 -2.92
C THR A 4 -34.15 -6.53 -2.21
N ASP A 5 -33.15 -6.04 -2.93
CA ASP A 5 -32.03 -5.29 -2.34
C ASP A 5 -32.52 -3.92 -1.84
N ARG A 6 -33.38 -3.26 -2.63
CA ARG A 6 -33.94 -1.95 -2.30
C ARG A 6 -34.85 -1.99 -1.06
N ASP A 7 -35.73 -2.99 -0.96
CA ASP A 7 -36.57 -3.18 0.25
C ASP A 7 -35.70 -3.46 1.49
N THR A 8 -34.56 -4.13 1.33
CA THR A 8 -33.60 -4.34 2.41
C THR A 8 -32.91 -3.05 2.83
N GLU A 9 -32.44 -2.24 1.88
CA GLU A 9 -31.82 -0.93 2.14
C GLU A 9 -32.79 0.03 2.84
N GLU A 10 -34.05 0.10 2.39
CA GLU A 10 -35.07 0.96 2.98
C GLU A 10 -35.37 0.57 4.44
N ARG A 11 -35.41 -0.73 4.75
CA ARG A 11 -35.59 -1.22 6.13
C ARG A 11 -34.39 -0.92 7.00
N LEU A 12 -33.18 -1.06 6.49
CA LEU A 12 -31.95 -0.73 7.22
C LEU A 12 -31.89 0.76 7.51
N GLU A 13 -32.21 1.63 6.55
CA GLU A 13 -32.24 3.07 6.76
C GLU A 13 -33.28 3.45 7.85
N ALA A 14 -34.45 2.81 7.87
CA ALA A 14 -35.44 3.03 8.93
C ALA A 14 -34.90 2.64 10.33
N LEU A 15 -34.18 1.52 10.43
CA LEU A 15 -33.53 1.10 11.69
C LEU A 15 -32.43 2.06 12.11
N PHE A 16 -31.61 2.54 11.17
CA PHE A 16 -30.55 3.53 11.46
C PHE A 16 -31.12 4.91 11.82
N ALA A 17 -32.22 5.31 11.21
CA ALA A 17 -32.94 6.53 11.58
C ALA A 17 -33.49 6.45 13.01
N GLN A 18 -34.00 5.28 13.41
CA GLN A 18 -34.45 5.03 14.79
C GLN A 18 -33.27 5.04 15.78
N ALA A 19 -32.15 4.39 15.45
CA ALA A 19 -30.97 4.38 16.31
C ALA A 19 -30.39 5.79 16.53
N ARG A 20 -30.42 6.67 15.50
CA ARG A 20 -29.97 8.06 15.60
C ARG A 20 -30.89 8.96 16.44
N SER A 21 -32.19 8.67 16.51
CA SER A 21 -33.15 9.52 17.21
C SER A 21 -33.17 9.31 18.72
N ALA A 22 -32.66 8.17 19.20
CA ALA A 22 -32.55 7.83 20.60
C ALA A 22 -31.12 7.35 20.93
N PRO A 23 -30.12 8.24 20.91
CA PRO A 23 -28.77 7.87 21.30
C PRO A 23 -28.76 7.48 22.78
N GLU A 24 -28.40 6.23 23.07
CA GLU A 24 -28.10 5.80 24.43
C GLU A 24 -26.78 6.44 24.86
N GLU A 25 -26.81 7.21 25.94
CA GLU A 25 -25.60 7.83 26.46
C GLU A 25 -24.76 6.77 27.18
N PRO A 26 -23.48 6.61 26.80
CA PRO A 26 -22.62 5.62 27.44
C PRO A 26 -22.37 5.98 28.91
N ASP A 27 -22.22 4.96 29.76
CA ASP A 27 -21.93 5.14 31.19
C ASP A 27 -20.71 6.04 31.41
N ALA A 28 -20.87 7.06 32.28
CA ALA A 28 -19.82 8.01 32.59
C ALA A 28 -18.56 7.35 33.16
N ALA A 29 -18.71 6.26 33.93
CA ALA A 29 -17.57 5.52 34.45
C ALA A 29 -16.81 4.77 33.36
N LEU A 30 -17.51 4.22 32.36
CA LEU A 30 -16.90 3.64 31.17
C LEU A 30 -16.15 4.71 30.37
N MET A 31 -16.76 5.87 30.12
CA MET A 31 -16.12 6.97 29.38
C MET A 31 -14.87 7.49 30.08
N ALA A 32 -14.88 7.63 31.40
CA ALA A 32 -13.70 8.03 32.16
C ALA A 32 -12.54 7.02 31.98
N ARG A 33 -12.83 5.71 31.94
CA ARG A 33 -11.83 4.68 31.70
C ARG A 33 -11.28 4.71 30.28
N VAL A 34 -12.17 4.79 29.28
CA VAL A 34 -11.79 4.87 27.86
C VAL A 34 -10.90 6.09 27.61
N LEU A 35 -11.26 7.25 28.16
CA LEU A 35 -10.44 8.46 28.03
C LEU A 35 -9.10 8.31 28.77
N GLY A 36 -9.08 7.71 29.96
CA GLY A 36 -7.84 7.44 30.68
C GLY A 36 -6.88 6.54 29.89
N ASP A 37 -7.40 5.48 29.27
CA ASP A 37 -6.65 4.57 28.42
C ASP A 37 -6.14 5.28 27.14
N ALA A 38 -7.03 6.04 26.48
CA ALA A 38 -6.67 6.82 25.31
C ALA A 38 -5.57 7.85 25.61
N PHE A 39 -5.60 8.52 26.77
CA PHE A 39 -4.53 9.44 27.18
C PHE A 39 -3.22 8.71 27.48
N ALA A 40 -3.27 7.52 28.07
CA ALA A 40 -2.08 6.71 28.30
C ALA A 40 -1.43 6.29 26.97
N GLU A 41 -2.24 5.85 26.00
CA GLU A 41 -1.78 5.49 24.66
C GLU A 41 -1.31 6.71 23.86
N GLN A 42 -1.98 7.87 23.95
CA GLN A 42 -1.52 9.12 23.32
C GLN A 42 -0.18 9.59 23.90
N ALA A 43 0.06 9.38 25.19
CA ALA A 43 1.36 9.66 25.80
C ALA A 43 2.44 8.66 25.35
N ALA A 44 2.06 7.40 25.08
CA ALA A 44 2.95 6.35 24.58
C ALA A 44 3.27 6.51 23.08
N ILE A 45 2.31 7.00 22.29
CA ILE A 45 2.49 7.48 20.92
C ILE A 45 3.19 8.83 21.03
N ALA A 46 4.48 8.80 21.33
CA ALA A 46 5.33 9.97 21.20
C ALA A 46 5.10 10.52 19.78
N VAL A 47 4.52 11.72 19.69
CA VAL A 47 4.63 12.55 18.48
C VAL A 47 6.11 12.46 18.09
N PRO A 48 6.47 12.05 16.87
CA PRO A 48 7.84 12.18 16.40
C PRO A 48 8.07 13.69 16.23
N GLY A 49 8.16 14.38 17.35
CA GLY A 49 8.44 15.80 17.43
C GLY A 49 9.88 15.91 17.04
N ASP A 50 10.08 16.30 15.78
CA ASP A 50 11.29 16.87 15.19
C ASP A 50 12.61 16.44 15.85
N ARG A 51 12.72 15.15 16.18
CA ARG A 51 13.97 14.56 16.57
C ARG A 51 14.56 14.14 15.25
N MET A 52 15.21 15.12 14.61
CA MET A 52 16.48 14.91 13.95
C MET A 52 17.44 14.25 14.96
N THR A 53 17.13 13.02 15.37
CA THR A 53 18.10 12.13 15.97
C THR A 53 19.14 11.99 14.87
N ARG A 54 20.37 12.36 15.19
CA ARG A 54 21.52 12.18 14.31
C ARG A 54 21.60 10.69 14.02
N VAL A 55 20.98 10.26 12.92
CA VAL A 55 20.82 8.85 12.69
C VAL A 55 22.20 8.27 12.42
N ARG A 56 22.57 7.25 13.20
CA ARG A 56 23.72 6.40 12.90
C ARG A 56 23.53 5.88 11.48
N ARG A 57 24.41 6.32 10.57
CA ARG A 57 24.54 5.92 9.16
C ARG A 57 24.25 4.41 9.04
N GLY A 58 23.04 4.03 8.64
CA GLY A 58 22.62 2.63 8.53
C GLY A 58 21.19 2.34 8.98
N TRP A 59 20.73 2.86 10.13
CA TRP A 59 19.38 2.58 10.65
C TRP A 59 18.35 3.68 10.35
N GLY A 60 18.81 4.78 9.74
CA GLY A 60 17.96 5.94 9.45
C GLY A 60 17.06 5.76 8.26
N LEU A 61 17.46 4.94 7.30
CA LEU A 61 16.61 4.60 6.17
C LEU A 61 15.39 3.81 6.66
N TRP A 62 15.59 2.84 7.55
CA TRP A 62 14.52 2.06 8.16
C TRP A 62 13.55 2.89 9.01
N ALA A 63 14.07 3.82 9.81
CA ALA A 63 13.24 4.73 10.58
C ALA A 63 12.53 5.78 9.71
N ALA A 64 13.19 6.30 8.67
CA ALA A 64 12.62 7.27 7.74
C ALA A 64 11.55 6.67 6.81
N LEU A 65 11.63 5.37 6.52
CA LEU A 65 10.62 4.66 5.74
C LEU A 65 9.30 4.45 6.51
N GLY A 66 9.29 4.60 7.84
CA GLY A 66 8.09 4.44 8.67
C GLY A 66 8.09 3.18 9.55
N GLY A 67 9.22 2.48 9.68
CA GLY A 67 9.37 1.31 10.55
C GLY A 67 8.64 0.06 10.04
N TRP A 68 8.21 -0.81 10.96
CA TRP A 68 7.55 -2.09 10.63
C TRP A 68 6.26 -1.97 9.78
N PRO A 69 5.40 -0.94 9.97
CA PRO A 69 4.26 -0.71 9.07
C PRO A 69 4.67 -0.49 7.61
N ALA A 70 5.81 0.18 7.38
CA ALA A 70 6.32 0.41 6.04
C ALA A 70 6.82 -0.87 5.38
N MET A 71 7.39 -1.81 6.15
CA MET A 71 7.68 -3.17 5.65
C MET A 71 6.42 -3.90 5.24
N GLY A 72 5.35 -3.80 6.04
CA GLY A 72 4.05 -4.38 5.70
C GLY A 72 3.55 -3.83 4.37
N GLY A 73 3.56 -2.50 4.20
CA GLY A 73 3.18 -1.84 2.95
C GLY A 73 4.06 -2.25 1.76
N LEU A 74 5.38 -2.33 1.95
CA LEU A 74 6.33 -2.72 0.90
C LEU A 74 6.15 -4.19 0.49
N ALA A 75 5.92 -5.09 1.45
CA ALA A 75 5.63 -6.49 1.18
C ALA A 75 4.30 -6.64 0.44
N THR A 76 3.25 -5.94 0.85
CA THR A 76 1.96 -5.93 0.15
C THR A 76 2.09 -5.34 -1.25
N ALA A 77 2.86 -4.27 -1.44
CA ALA A 77 3.13 -3.69 -2.75
C ALA A 77 3.91 -4.66 -3.67
N ALA A 78 4.88 -5.40 -3.13
CA ALA A 78 5.60 -6.43 -3.88
C ALA A 78 4.68 -7.58 -4.30
N VAL A 79 3.80 -8.05 -3.41
CA VAL A 79 2.79 -9.09 -3.73
C VAL A 79 1.79 -8.58 -4.76
N ALA A 80 1.33 -7.33 -4.65
CA ALA A 80 0.44 -6.70 -5.63
C ALA A 80 1.11 -6.54 -7.00
N GLY A 81 2.39 -6.14 -7.03
CA GLY A 81 3.18 -6.05 -8.26
C GLY A 81 3.36 -7.43 -8.91
N LEU A 82 3.61 -8.48 -8.13
CA LEU A 82 3.69 -9.85 -8.62
C LEU A 82 2.34 -10.33 -9.17
N TRP A 83 1.25 -10.03 -8.48
CA TRP A 83 -0.11 -10.36 -8.90
C TRP A 83 -0.46 -9.72 -10.25
N ILE A 84 -0.17 -8.42 -10.41
CA ILE A 84 -0.40 -7.68 -11.66
C ILE A 84 0.53 -8.20 -12.77
N GLY A 85 1.81 -8.44 -12.46
CA GLY A 85 2.80 -8.93 -13.43
C GLY A 85 2.53 -10.34 -13.95
N PHE A 86 1.93 -11.21 -13.14
CA PHE A 86 1.55 -12.56 -13.55
C PHE A 86 0.28 -12.63 -14.40
N SER A 87 -0.47 -11.53 -14.55
CA SER A 87 -1.69 -11.51 -15.36
C SER A 87 -1.47 -10.76 -16.69
N PRO A 88 -0.93 -11.40 -17.73
CA PRO A 88 -0.86 -10.80 -19.06
C PRO A 88 -2.26 -10.54 -19.66
N THR A 89 -3.32 -11.12 -19.11
CA THR A 89 -4.69 -11.08 -19.67
C THR A 89 -5.63 -10.05 -19.05
N LEU A 90 -5.22 -9.28 -18.03
CA LEU A 90 -6.13 -8.31 -17.38
C LEU A 90 -6.38 -7.01 -18.17
N GLY A 91 -6.00 -6.92 -19.44
CA GLY A 91 -6.27 -5.72 -20.25
C GLY A 91 -5.60 -4.46 -19.71
N VAL A 92 -4.60 -4.61 -18.83
CA VAL A 92 -3.85 -3.48 -18.23
C VAL A 92 -3.16 -2.66 -19.31
N GLY A 93 -2.68 -3.29 -20.38
CA GLY A 93 -2.17 -2.59 -21.56
C GLY A 93 -3.23 -1.72 -22.24
N ASP A 94 -4.48 -2.19 -22.31
CA ASP A 94 -5.60 -1.49 -22.95
C ASP A 94 -6.10 -0.32 -22.07
N ALA A 95 -6.12 -0.51 -20.75
CA ALA A 95 -6.40 0.53 -19.75
C ALA A 95 -5.31 1.61 -19.73
N LEU A 96 -4.04 1.23 -19.89
CA LEU A 96 -2.93 2.18 -19.97
C LEU A 96 -2.89 2.90 -21.32
N GLY A 97 -3.21 2.22 -22.43
CA GLY A 97 -3.33 2.82 -23.76
C GLY A 97 -4.45 3.85 -23.85
N THR A 98 -5.58 3.62 -23.18
CA THR A 98 -6.68 4.59 -23.08
C THR A 98 -6.34 5.81 -22.23
N VAL A 99 -5.54 5.66 -21.16
CA VAL A 99 -5.07 6.77 -20.31
C VAL A 99 -3.95 7.59 -20.98
N VAL A 100 -3.03 6.93 -21.68
CA VAL A 100 -1.87 7.57 -22.33
C VAL A 100 -2.20 8.09 -23.74
N GLY A 101 -3.36 7.70 -24.30
CA GLY A 101 -3.83 8.14 -25.62
C GLY A 101 -3.06 7.52 -26.80
N GLY A 102 -2.25 6.50 -26.55
CA GLY A 102 -1.43 5.81 -27.55
C GLY A 102 -1.96 4.41 -27.86
N ARG A 103 -1.86 3.99 -29.13
CA ARG A 103 -2.14 2.61 -29.54
C ARG A 103 -1.20 1.66 -28.78
N THR A 104 -1.77 0.61 -28.21
CA THR A 104 -1.11 -0.39 -27.35
C THR A 104 0.13 -1.04 -27.97
N ASP A 105 0.23 -1.06 -29.30
CA ASP A 105 1.34 -1.68 -30.04
C ASP A 105 2.69 -0.96 -29.83
N ASP A 106 2.70 0.35 -29.59
CA ASP A 106 3.95 1.13 -29.38
C ASP A 106 4.45 1.09 -27.93
N VAL A 107 3.55 0.92 -26.96
CA VAL A 107 3.89 1.05 -25.53
C VAL A 107 4.68 -0.15 -25.03
N ILE A 108 4.41 -1.35 -25.55
CA ILE A 108 5.13 -2.58 -25.19
C ILE A 108 6.53 -2.60 -25.83
N SER A 109 6.70 -1.98 -26.99
CA SER A 109 8.00 -1.87 -27.69
C SER A 109 8.95 -0.85 -27.04
N LEU A 110 8.41 0.25 -26.50
CA LEU A 110 9.20 1.26 -25.78
C LEU A 110 9.76 0.76 -24.44
N VAL A 111 9.11 -0.21 -23.82
CA VAL A 111 9.57 -0.85 -22.59
C VAL A 111 10.25 -2.16 -22.97
N ASP A 112 11.41 -2.05 -23.61
CA ASP A 112 12.34 -3.18 -23.71
C ASP A 112 12.85 -3.52 -22.31
N VAL A 113 12.08 -4.35 -21.60
CA VAL A 113 12.43 -4.90 -20.29
C VAL A 113 13.75 -5.69 -20.36
N SER A 114 14.16 -6.14 -21.55
CA SER A 114 15.42 -6.88 -21.74
C SER A 114 16.65 -5.97 -21.79
N GLY A 115 16.53 -4.73 -22.31
CA GLY A 115 17.64 -3.78 -22.40
C GLY A 115 17.97 -3.04 -21.10
N GLY A 116 17.02 -2.93 -20.15
CA GLY A 116 17.21 -2.13 -18.93
C GLY A 116 17.55 -2.92 -17.66
N PHE A 117 17.19 -4.20 -17.58
CA PHE A 117 17.32 -5.01 -16.35
C PHE A 117 18.06 -6.34 -16.56
N GLY A 118 18.61 -6.57 -17.75
CA GLY A 118 19.26 -7.82 -18.15
C GLY A 118 20.78 -7.82 -17.97
N PHE A 119 21.26 -8.32 -16.82
CA PHE A 119 22.45 -9.18 -16.74
C PHE A 119 23.76 -8.82 -17.51
N ASP A 120 24.28 -7.59 -17.41
CA ASP A 120 25.69 -7.31 -17.81
C ASP A 120 26.74 -8.04 -16.93
N LEU A 121 26.31 -8.67 -15.82
CA LEU A 121 27.20 -9.42 -14.94
C LEU A 121 27.72 -10.72 -15.54
N TYR A 122 27.04 -11.30 -16.54
CA TYR A 122 27.47 -12.55 -17.16
C TYR A 122 28.60 -12.32 -18.17
N GLU A 123 28.59 -11.19 -18.88
CA GLU A 123 29.62 -10.83 -19.85
C GLU A 123 30.94 -10.42 -19.16
N MET A 124 30.85 -9.75 -18.02
CA MET A 124 32.04 -9.39 -17.23
C MET A 124 32.70 -10.58 -16.53
N ALA A 125 31.94 -11.66 -16.25
CA ALA A 125 32.48 -12.89 -15.69
C ALA A 125 33.22 -13.75 -16.72
N LEU A 126 32.85 -13.69 -18.00
CA LEU A 126 33.54 -14.39 -19.08
C LEU A 126 34.74 -13.62 -19.64
N ALA A 127 34.75 -12.30 -19.52
CA ALA A 127 35.89 -11.47 -19.94
C ALA A 127 37.13 -11.58 -19.03
N GLY A 128 37.01 -12.23 -17.86
CA GLY A 128 38.12 -12.37 -16.89
C GLY A 128 39.01 -13.61 -17.07
N GLU A 129 38.65 -14.54 -17.96
CA GLU A 129 39.31 -15.86 -18.04
C GLU A 129 40.18 -16.07 -19.29
N GLU A 130 40.26 -15.10 -20.20
CA GLU A 130 41.08 -15.19 -21.44
C GLU A 130 42.46 -14.49 -21.37
N ASP A 131 42.89 -14.01 -20.20
CA ASP A 131 44.23 -13.40 -20.02
C ASP A 131 45.19 -14.26 -19.15
N ALA A 132 44.92 -15.56 -19.02
CA ALA A 132 45.82 -16.50 -18.36
C ALA A 132 45.96 -17.81 -19.15
N GLY A 133 46.63 -17.73 -20.30
CA GLY A 133 47.06 -18.88 -21.10
C GLY A 133 48.17 -18.55 -22.07
#